data_AF-A0A1B6LC34-F1
#
_entry.id   AF-A0A1B6LC34-F1
#
_cell.length_a   1.000
_cell.length_b   1.000
_cell.length_c   1.000
_cell.angle_alpha   90.00
_cell.angle_beta   90.00
_cell.angle_gamma   90.00
#
_symmetry.space_group_name_H-M   'P 1'
#
loop_
_entity.id
_entity.type
_entity.pdbx_description
1 polymer ?
#
loop_
_entity_poly.entity_id
_entity_poly.type
_entity_poly.pdbx_seq_one_letter_code
_entity_poly.pdbx_strand_id
1 'polypeptide(L)'
;VCWAPLPSLFRMPHHAIASMISTLNSLLVSSVVHLKYTWVCLLGAVAVASVIVVFYSPKLRLPDNADFQLFASSHPFEQYESVYKDKFWFEKAQKVDTGENSNMQMPLRFVWGVVPEDNGDYMDPASRGSLRLDPRFDMAAPDSQAWLIKFCHNLKAQPFFEVTFGPLLPNCFIESFVDWMNRRCLDP
;
A
#
# COMPACT_ATOMS: atom_id res chain seq x y z
N VAL A 1 47.92 11.02 -24.70
CA VAL A 1 47.00 12.12 -24.33
C VAL A 1 47.41 12.60 -22.94
N CYS A 2 48.13 13.72 -22.89
CA CYS A 2 48.58 14.33 -21.65
C CYS A 2 47.40 15.06 -21.00
N TRP A 3 47.01 14.63 -19.81
CA TRP A 3 46.03 15.36 -19.01
C TRP A 3 46.72 16.62 -18.48
N ALA A 4 46.07 17.77 -18.63
CA ALA A 4 46.58 19.04 -18.12
C ALA A 4 46.87 18.93 -16.61
N PRO A 5 47.98 19.51 -16.10
CA PRO A 5 48.24 19.52 -14.67
C PRO A 5 47.14 20.32 -13.97
N LEU A 6 46.53 19.72 -12.93
CA LEU A 6 45.57 20.44 -12.08
C LEU A 6 46.19 21.77 -11.61
N PRO A 7 45.42 22.87 -11.58
CA PRO A 7 45.91 24.17 -11.15
C PRO A 7 46.51 24.07 -9.74
N SER A 8 47.70 24.67 -9.58
CA SER A 8 48.52 24.69 -8.35
C SER A 8 47.87 25.38 -7.14
N LEU A 9 46.59 25.75 -7.23
CA LEU A 9 45.81 26.43 -6.20
C LEU A 9 45.27 25.48 -5.11
N PHE A 10 45.39 24.15 -5.29
CA PHE A 10 44.90 23.14 -4.34
C PHE A 10 45.95 22.12 -3.90
N ARG A 11 47.23 22.51 -3.81
CA ARG A 11 48.25 21.69 -3.16
C ARG A 11 48.48 22.21 -1.74
N MET A 12 47.52 21.94 -0.85
CA MET A 12 47.72 22.15 0.59
C MET A 12 48.95 21.33 1.03
N PRO A 13 49.95 21.92 1.69
CA PRO A 13 51.16 21.20 2.05
C PRO A 13 50.80 20.07 3.02
N HIS A 14 51.28 18.86 2.72
CA HIS A 14 50.99 17.63 3.49
C HIS A 14 51.24 17.80 5.01
N HIS A 15 52.18 18.68 5.37
CA HIS A 15 52.46 19.07 6.76
C HIS A 15 51.35 19.90 7.42
N ALA A 16 50.68 20.80 6.69
CA ALA A 16 49.57 21.60 7.23
C ALA A 16 48.32 20.73 7.47
N ILE A 17 48.07 19.75 6.59
CA ILE A 17 46.98 18.78 6.76
C ILE A 17 47.24 17.88 7.98
N ALA A 18 48.46 17.34 8.11
CA ALA A 18 48.83 16.52 9.27
C ALA A 18 48.77 17.30 10.59
N SER A 19 49.22 18.57 10.57
CA SER A 19 49.11 19.47 11.72
C SER A 19 47.66 19.77 12.10
N MET A 20 46.79 20.04 11.12
CA MET A 20 45.36 20.25 11.36
C MET A 20 44.70 19.00 11.96
N ILE A 21 45.01 17.81 11.43
CA ILE A 21 44.45 16.55 11.95
C ILE A 21 44.90 16.33 13.41
N SER A 22 46.17 16.59 13.71
CA SER A 22 46.70 16.44 15.07
C SER A 22 46.05 17.41 16.05
N THR A 23 45.83 18.67 15.67
CA THR A 23 45.15 19.65 16.54
C THR A 23 43.68 19.32 16.72
N LEU A 24 42.98 18.89 15.66
CA LEU A 24 41.58 18.45 15.73
C LEU A 24 41.43 17.23 16.65
N ASN A 25 42.33 16.24 16.53
CA ASN A 25 42.37 15.07 17.41
C ASN A 25 42.61 15.47 18.86
N SER A 26 43.59 16.34 19.11
CA SER A 26 43.86 16.82 20.47
C SER A 26 42.67 17.59 21.05
N LEU A 27 41.96 18.37 20.24
CA LEU A 27 40.75 19.09 20.67
C LEU A 27 39.57 18.15 20.92
N LEU A 28 39.37 17.13 20.08
CA LEU A 28 38.33 16.12 20.28
C LEU A 28 38.59 15.30 21.55
N VAL A 29 39.81 14.81 21.75
CA VAL A 29 40.17 14.06 22.96
C VAL A 29 40.02 14.93 24.19
N SER A 30 40.51 16.18 24.14
CA SER A 30 40.35 17.13 25.26
C SER A 30 38.88 17.41 25.57
N SER A 31 38.06 17.65 24.54
CA SER A 31 36.61 17.89 24.66
C SER A 31 35.88 16.69 25.28
N VAL A 32 36.13 15.48 24.78
CA VAL A 32 35.47 14.26 25.30
C VAL A 32 35.87 13.98 26.75
N VAL A 33 37.14 14.16 27.12
CA VAL A 33 37.64 13.88 28.47
C VAL A 33 37.12 14.92 29.48
N HIS A 34 37.15 16.22 29.14
CA HIS A 34 36.76 17.29 30.05
C HIS A 34 35.24 17.54 30.08
N LEU A 35 34.53 17.33 28.97
CA LEU A 35 33.08 17.60 28.82
C LEU A 35 32.24 16.31 28.73
N LYS A 36 32.70 15.22 29.36
CA LYS A 36 32.06 13.89 29.29
C LYS A 36 30.57 13.90 29.62
N TYR A 37 30.16 14.62 30.67
CA TYR A 37 28.75 14.69 31.07
C TYR A 37 27.91 15.49 30.07
N THR A 38 28.48 16.55 29.49
CA THR A 38 27.84 17.37 28.48
C THR A 38 27.51 16.56 27.23
N TRP A 39 28.45 15.70 26.78
CA TRP A 39 28.23 14.78 25.67
C TRP A 39 27.18 13.71 25.97
N VAL A 40 27.21 13.11 27.16
CA VAL A 40 26.21 12.11 27.59
C VAL A 40 24.81 12.72 27.63
N CYS A 41 24.65 13.91 28.22
CA CYS A 41 23.37 14.61 28.26
C CYS A 41 22.88 14.99 26.86
N LEU A 42 23.77 15.50 25.99
CA LEU A 42 23.41 15.90 24.63
C LEU A 42 22.93 14.70 23.80
N LEU A 43 23.74 13.62 23.74
CA LEU A 43 23.39 12.43 22.96
C LEU A 43 22.20 11.70 23.56
N GLY A 44 22.08 11.67 24.88
CA GLY A 44 20.90 11.13 25.57
C GLY A 44 19.64 11.91 25.24
N ALA A 45 19.69 13.24 25.25
CA ALA A 45 18.55 14.08 24.85
C ALA A 45 18.17 13.86 23.38
N VAL A 46 19.15 13.75 22.48
CA VAL A 46 18.90 13.43 21.05
C VAL A 46 18.28 12.04 20.90
N ALA A 47 18.76 11.04 21.64
CA ALA A 47 18.19 9.69 21.61
C ALA A 47 16.74 9.68 22.10
N VAL A 48 16.44 10.31 23.24
CA VAL A 48 15.07 10.43 23.76
C VAL A 48 14.18 11.19 22.77
N ALA A 49 14.66 12.29 22.20
CA ALA A 49 13.92 13.04 21.19
C ALA A 49 13.64 12.19 19.94
N SER A 50 14.61 11.41 19.45
CA SER A 50 14.40 10.51 18.30
C SER A 50 13.35 9.43 18.58
N VAL A 51 13.33 8.88 19.80
CA VAL A 51 12.30 7.90 20.22
C VAL A 51 10.93 8.57 20.20
N ILE A 52 10.81 9.79 20.72
CA ILE A 52 9.54 10.54 20.68
C ILE A 52 9.10 10.80 19.23
N VAL A 53 10.01 11.21 18.34
CA VAL A 53 9.71 11.48 16.92
C VAL A 53 9.21 10.22 16.20
N VAL A 54 9.88 9.08 16.42
CA VAL A 54 9.55 7.81 15.75
C VAL A 54 8.26 7.18 16.28
N PHE A 55 8.00 7.25 17.59
CA PHE A 55 6.86 6.55 18.19
C PHE A 55 5.64 7.44 18.50
N TYR A 56 5.82 8.74 18.72
CA TYR A 56 4.74 9.64 19.12
C TYR A 56 4.24 10.56 18.00
N SER A 57 5.11 11.39 17.39
CA SER A 57 4.73 12.25 16.25
C SER A 57 6.01 12.79 15.60
N PRO A 58 6.20 12.70 14.27
CA PRO A 58 5.22 12.41 13.21
C PRO A 58 4.92 10.93 12.94
N LYS A 59 5.65 10.01 13.62
CA LYS A 59 5.61 8.55 13.40
C LYS A 59 6.03 8.13 11.98
N LEU A 60 6.40 6.86 11.84
CA LEU A 60 6.50 6.24 10.52
C LEU A 60 5.09 6.05 9.97
N ARG A 61 4.79 6.72 8.85
CA ARG A 61 3.52 6.59 8.13
C ARG A 61 3.72 5.71 6.90
N LEU A 62 2.69 4.95 6.56
CA LEU A 62 2.65 4.26 5.28
C LEU A 62 2.46 5.32 4.17
N PRO A 63 2.96 5.07 2.95
CA PRO A 63 2.71 5.96 1.82
C PRO A 63 1.20 6.01 1.53
N ASP A 64 0.70 7.20 1.21
CA ASP A 64 -0.71 7.44 0.88
C ASP A 64 -1.05 7.06 -0.58
N ASN A 65 -0.02 6.90 -1.44
CA ASN A 65 -0.18 6.57 -2.85
C ASN A 65 0.09 5.07 -3.08
N ALA A 66 -0.69 4.44 -3.97
CA ALA A 66 -0.53 3.05 -4.36
C ALA A 66 0.66 2.80 -5.30
N ASP A 67 1.14 3.85 -5.96
CA ASP A 67 2.23 3.75 -6.94
C ASP A 67 3.59 3.59 -6.25
N PHE A 68 4.37 2.62 -6.73
CA PHE A 68 5.74 2.42 -6.30
C PHE A 68 6.68 3.38 -7.05
N GLN A 69 7.34 4.25 -6.30
CA GLN A 69 8.37 5.13 -6.85
C GLN A 69 9.60 4.32 -7.27
N LEU A 70 9.96 4.38 -8.56
CA LEU A 70 11.13 3.70 -9.13
C LEU A 70 12.28 4.66 -9.45
N PHE A 71 11.96 5.91 -9.79
CA PHE A 71 12.94 6.92 -10.15
C PHE A 71 13.09 7.97 -9.04
N ALA A 72 14.11 8.82 -9.15
CA ALA A 72 14.20 10.00 -8.30
C ALA A 72 12.94 10.87 -8.47
N SER A 73 12.50 11.54 -7.41
CA SER A 73 11.30 12.41 -7.45
C SER A 73 11.43 13.59 -8.42
N SER A 74 12.65 13.92 -8.83
CA SER A 74 12.92 14.92 -9.86
C SER A 74 12.77 14.39 -11.30
N HIS A 75 12.69 13.08 -11.49
CA HIS A 75 12.60 12.48 -12.80
C HIS A 75 11.21 12.77 -13.43
N PRO A 76 11.13 13.16 -14.71
CA PRO A 76 9.86 13.54 -15.33
C PRO A 76 8.76 12.48 -15.23
N PHE A 77 9.11 11.20 -15.31
CA PHE A 77 8.14 10.10 -15.15
C PHE A 77 7.53 10.07 -13.74
N GLU A 78 8.35 10.26 -12.71
CA GLU A 78 7.89 10.27 -11.32
C GLU A 78 7.09 11.54 -11.02
N GLN A 79 7.50 12.68 -11.58
CA GLN A 79 6.75 13.93 -11.47
C GLN A 79 5.38 13.83 -12.12
N TYR A 80 5.28 13.16 -13.28
CA TYR A 80 4.02 12.94 -13.94
C TYR A 80 3.05 12.18 -13.03
N GLU A 81 3.46 11.02 -12.51
CA GLU A 81 2.64 10.18 -11.61
C GLU A 81 2.23 10.91 -10.32
N SER A 82 3.19 11.53 -9.63
CA SER A 82 2.98 12.10 -8.30
C SER A 82 2.31 13.48 -8.29
N VAL A 83 2.51 14.31 -9.33
CA VAL A 83 2.08 15.72 -9.32
C VAL A 83 1.06 16.04 -10.42
N TYR A 84 1.14 15.39 -11.57
CA TYR A 84 0.39 15.82 -12.76
C TYR A 84 -0.75 14.89 -13.17
N LYS A 85 -0.69 13.60 -12.87
CA LYS A 85 -1.69 12.58 -13.23
C LYS A 85 -3.12 13.06 -12.90
N ASP A 86 -3.35 13.47 -11.65
CA ASP A 86 -4.68 13.90 -11.18
C ASP A 86 -5.13 15.28 -11.68
N LYS A 87 -4.28 16.01 -12.40
CA LYS A 87 -4.66 17.29 -13.02
C LYS A 87 -5.33 17.09 -14.37
N PHE A 88 -5.16 15.94 -15.01
CA PHE A 88 -5.73 15.66 -16.32
C PHE A 88 -7.09 14.97 -16.23
N TRP A 89 -7.99 15.34 -17.15
CA TRP A 89 -9.37 14.83 -17.14
C TRP A 89 -9.48 13.39 -17.63
N PHE A 90 -8.62 12.99 -18.57
CA PHE A 90 -8.61 11.63 -19.12
C PHE A 90 -8.19 10.59 -18.07
N GLU A 91 -7.25 10.93 -17.18
CA GLU A 91 -6.86 10.09 -16.04
C GLU A 91 -8.03 9.91 -15.07
N LYS A 92 -8.79 10.97 -14.80
CA LYS A 92 -9.98 10.87 -13.93
C LYS A 92 -11.06 9.97 -14.52
N ALA A 93 -11.29 10.05 -15.84
CA ALA A 93 -12.23 9.17 -16.52
C ALA A 93 -11.75 7.71 -16.49
N GLN A 94 -10.47 7.46 -16.77
CA GLN A 94 -9.88 6.12 -16.72
C GLN A 94 -9.91 5.51 -15.31
N LYS A 95 -9.69 6.31 -14.26
CA LYS A 95 -9.82 5.86 -12.86
C LYS A 95 -11.25 5.46 -12.49
N VAL A 96 -12.26 6.09 -13.11
CA VAL A 96 -13.66 5.66 -12.96
C VAL A 96 -13.86 4.32 -13.66
N ASP A 97 -13.35 4.13 -14.87
CA ASP A 97 -13.55 2.87 -15.61
C ASP A 97 -12.74 1.70 -15.02
N THR A 98 -11.58 1.97 -14.44
CA THR A 98 -10.67 0.97 -13.85
C THR A 98 -10.98 0.68 -12.38
N GLY A 99 -11.88 1.45 -11.76
CA GLY A 99 -12.26 1.31 -10.34
C GLY A 99 -11.22 1.82 -9.34
N GLU A 100 -10.25 2.62 -9.80
CA GLU A 100 -9.14 3.18 -9.02
C GLU A 100 -9.47 4.57 -8.43
N ASN A 101 -10.64 5.12 -8.76
CA ASN A 101 -11.10 6.37 -8.18
C ASN A 101 -11.47 6.14 -6.70
N SER A 102 -11.00 7.01 -5.79
CA SER A 102 -11.39 7.03 -4.37
C SER A 102 -12.89 7.25 -4.15
N ASN A 103 -13.61 7.67 -5.19
CA ASN A 103 -15.07 7.82 -5.19
C ASN A 103 -15.80 6.58 -5.72
N MET A 104 -15.09 5.57 -6.20
CA MET A 104 -15.67 4.27 -6.54
C MET A 104 -15.90 3.50 -5.25
N GLN A 105 -17.14 3.09 -5.01
CA GLN A 105 -17.49 2.28 -3.86
C GLN A 105 -16.77 0.93 -3.94
N MET A 106 -16.25 0.44 -2.81
CA MET A 106 -15.53 -0.83 -2.75
C MET A 106 -16.49 -2.00 -3.06
N PRO A 107 -16.27 -2.79 -4.11
CA PRO A 107 -17.15 -3.91 -4.43
C PRO A 107 -16.89 -5.08 -3.49
N LEU A 108 -17.87 -5.40 -2.63
CA LEU A 108 -17.83 -6.61 -1.81
C LEU A 108 -18.31 -7.82 -2.62
N ARG A 109 -17.52 -8.89 -2.65
CA ARG A 109 -17.86 -10.14 -3.33
C ARG A 109 -17.75 -11.31 -2.37
N PHE A 110 -18.82 -12.07 -2.25
CA PHE A 110 -18.88 -13.28 -1.45
C PHE A 110 -18.93 -14.48 -2.39
N VAL A 111 -17.98 -15.40 -2.23
CA VAL A 111 -17.81 -16.58 -3.09
C VAL A 111 -17.81 -17.82 -2.21
N TRP A 112 -18.54 -18.84 -2.64
CA TRP A 112 -18.61 -20.16 -2.00
C TRP A 112 -18.37 -21.26 -3.02
N GLY A 113 -18.17 -22.50 -2.56
CA GLY A 113 -17.91 -23.66 -3.40
C GLY A 113 -16.44 -23.89 -3.74
N VAL A 114 -15.55 -23.03 -3.27
CA VAL A 114 -14.09 -23.15 -3.43
C VAL A 114 -13.40 -23.01 -2.08
N VAL A 115 -12.28 -23.70 -1.90
CA VAL A 115 -11.45 -23.59 -0.70
C VAL A 115 -10.48 -22.42 -0.87
N PRO A 116 -10.38 -21.48 0.08
CA PRO A 116 -9.47 -20.35 0.01
C PRO A 116 -8.05 -20.76 0.46
N GLU A 117 -7.43 -21.67 -0.30
CA GLU A 117 -6.07 -22.15 -0.08
C GLU A 117 -5.20 -21.77 -1.28
N ASP A 118 -4.04 -21.18 -1.01
CA ASP A 118 -2.99 -21.01 -2.01
C ASP A 118 -2.04 -22.22 -1.92
N ASN A 119 -2.04 -23.04 -2.96
CA ASN A 119 -1.19 -24.23 -3.08
C ASN A 119 -0.11 -24.06 -4.17
N GLY A 120 0.19 -22.81 -4.56
CA GLY A 120 1.31 -22.45 -5.43
C GLY A 120 2.65 -22.42 -4.70
N ASP A 121 3.71 -22.11 -5.45
CA ASP A 121 5.02 -21.86 -4.87
C ASP A 121 5.14 -20.37 -4.52
N TYR A 122 5.23 -20.07 -3.22
CA TYR A 122 5.36 -18.71 -2.72
C TYR A 122 6.64 -17.99 -3.17
N MET A 123 7.66 -18.71 -3.66
CA MET A 123 8.90 -18.14 -4.17
C MET A 123 8.88 -17.90 -5.69
N ASP A 124 7.88 -18.43 -6.40
CA ASP A 124 7.70 -18.21 -7.84
C ASP A 124 6.41 -17.43 -8.12
N PRO A 125 6.49 -16.14 -8.51
CA PRO A 125 5.30 -15.33 -8.78
C PRO A 125 4.47 -15.83 -9.97
N ALA A 126 5.01 -16.70 -10.83
CA ALA A 126 4.26 -17.34 -11.90
C ALA A 126 3.43 -18.54 -11.40
N SER A 127 3.78 -19.13 -10.26
CA SER A 127 3.13 -20.30 -9.68
C SER A 127 1.91 -19.89 -8.84
N ARG A 128 0.73 -19.87 -9.46
CA ARG A 128 -0.54 -19.45 -8.83
C ARG A 128 -1.37 -20.59 -8.21
N GLY A 129 -0.83 -21.81 -8.18
CA GLY A 129 -1.55 -22.97 -7.68
C GLY A 129 -2.73 -23.42 -8.57
N SER A 130 -3.69 -24.12 -7.96
CA SER A 130 -4.86 -24.72 -8.60
C SER A 130 -6.11 -24.55 -7.76
N LEU A 131 -7.23 -24.18 -8.38
CA LEU A 131 -8.53 -24.07 -7.70
C LEU A 131 -8.98 -25.43 -7.13
N ARG A 132 -9.31 -25.48 -5.83
CA ARG A 132 -9.94 -26.64 -5.19
C ARG A 132 -11.39 -26.34 -4.85
N LEU A 133 -12.29 -27.20 -5.29
CA LEU A 133 -13.71 -27.14 -4.94
C LEU A 133 -13.92 -27.65 -3.51
N ASP A 134 -14.84 -27.04 -2.76
CA ASP A 134 -15.24 -27.56 -1.44
C ASP A 134 -16.27 -28.68 -1.62
N PRO A 135 -15.95 -29.95 -1.32
CA PRO A 135 -16.86 -31.07 -1.51
C PRO A 135 -18.07 -31.05 -0.56
N ARG A 136 -18.02 -30.24 0.51
CA ARG A 136 -19.13 -30.10 1.46
C ARG A 136 -20.13 -29.02 1.05
N PHE A 137 -19.82 -28.27 -0.01
CA PHE A 137 -20.68 -27.20 -0.46
C PHE A 137 -21.88 -27.77 -1.23
N ASP A 138 -23.07 -27.60 -0.66
CA ASP A 138 -24.34 -27.95 -1.30
C ASP A 138 -25.31 -26.75 -1.25
N MET A 139 -25.54 -26.15 -2.42
CA MET A 139 -26.46 -25.03 -2.60
C MET A 139 -27.92 -25.50 -2.75
N ALA A 140 -28.15 -26.75 -3.16
CA ALA A 140 -29.48 -27.27 -3.41
C ALA A 140 -30.21 -27.64 -2.11
N ALA A 141 -29.48 -27.88 -1.02
CA ALA A 141 -30.06 -28.16 0.29
C ALA A 141 -31.06 -27.06 0.73
N PRO A 142 -32.22 -27.44 1.32
CA PRO A 142 -33.27 -26.48 1.68
C PRO A 142 -32.78 -25.46 2.72
N ASP A 143 -31.97 -25.90 3.68
CA ASP A 143 -31.38 -25.03 4.70
C ASP A 143 -30.43 -23.99 4.09
N SER A 144 -29.64 -24.38 3.07
CA SER A 144 -28.75 -23.48 2.33
C SER A 144 -29.52 -22.40 1.58
N GLN A 145 -30.62 -22.77 0.91
CA GLN A 145 -31.48 -21.81 0.21
C GLN A 145 -32.13 -20.80 1.18
N ALA A 146 -32.68 -21.30 2.29
CA ALA A 146 -33.27 -20.44 3.33
C ALA A 146 -32.23 -19.49 3.95
N TRP A 147 -31.02 -20.00 4.19
CA TRP A 147 -29.91 -19.19 4.70
C TRP A 147 -29.50 -18.10 3.71
N LEU A 148 -29.41 -18.41 2.41
CA LEU A 148 -28.96 -17.46 1.39
C LEU A 148 -29.95 -16.30 1.19
N ILE A 149 -31.26 -16.59 1.25
CA ILE A 149 -32.30 -15.55 1.24
C ILE A 149 -32.12 -14.62 2.45
N LYS A 150 -31.95 -15.20 3.65
CA LYS A 150 -31.73 -14.42 4.88
C LYS A 150 -30.45 -13.60 4.82
N PHE A 151 -29.36 -14.16 4.28
CA PHE A 151 -28.10 -13.46 4.08
C PHE A 151 -28.29 -12.21 3.21
N CYS A 152 -29.01 -12.36 2.09
CA CYS A 152 -29.34 -11.26 1.20
C CYS A 152 -30.15 -10.14 1.87
N HIS A 153 -31.19 -10.48 2.64
CA HIS A 153 -31.95 -9.50 3.41
C HIS A 153 -31.10 -8.79 4.47
N ASN A 154 -30.27 -9.55 5.19
CA ASN A 154 -29.39 -8.99 6.22
C ASN A 154 -28.34 -8.05 5.63
N LEU A 155 -27.79 -8.39 4.47
CA LEU A 155 -26.80 -7.57 3.77
C LEU A 155 -27.41 -6.24 3.31
N LYS A 156 -28.61 -6.27 2.72
CA LYS A 156 -29.35 -5.06 2.32
C LYS A 156 -29.73 -4.15 3.49
N ALA A 157 -29.83 -4.71 4.70
CA ALA A 157 -30.13 -3.95 5.92
C ALA A 157 -28.88 -3.30 6.55
N GLN A 158 -27.67 -3.57 6.05
CA GLN A 158 -26.44 -2.98 6.59
C GLN A 158 -26.25 -1.51 6.13
N PRO A 159 -25.66 -0.65 6.96
CA PRO A 159 -25.49 0.77 6.64
C PRO A 159 -24.47 1.04 5.53
N PHE A 160 -23.60 0.07 5.22
CA PHE A 160 -22.60 0.18 4.15
C PHE A 160 -23.11 -0.38 2.81
N PHE A 161 -24.33 -0.91 2.76
CA PHE A 161 -24.88 -1.47 1.54
C PHE A 161 -25.29 -0.36 0.59
N GLU A 162 -24.73 -0.39 -0.61
CA GLU A 162 -25.02 0.52 -1.71
C GLU A 162 -25.42 -0.29 -2.94
N VAL A 163 -26.40 0.20 -3.70
CA VAL A 163 -26.89 -0.48 -4.90
C VAL A 163 -25.93 -0.18 -6.05
N THR A 164 -25.23 -1.21 -6.51
CA THR A 164 -24.38 -1.12 -7.70
C THR A 164 -25.24 -1.15 -8.97
N PHE A 165 -25.07 -0.14 -9.83
CA PHE A 165 -25.72 -0.07 -11.15
C PHE A 165 -24.76 -0.59 -12.23
N GLY A 166 -25.21 -1.50 -13.09
CA GLY A 166 -24.40 -2.02 -14.21
C GLY A 166 -24.73 -3.46 -14.62
N PRO A 167 -23.96 -4.06 -15.55
CA PRO A 167 -24.21 -5.40 -16.09
C PRO A 167 -24.03 -6.55 -15.07
N LEU A 168 -23.67 -6.25 -13.82
CA LEU A 168 -23.52 -7.19 -12.70
C LEU A 168 -24.75 -7.23 -11.78
N LEU A 169 -25.97 -7.14 -12.33
CA LEU A 169 -27.18 -7.51 -11.59
C LEU A 169 -27.49 -9.00 -11.82
N PRO A 170 -27.86 -9.79 -10.77
CA PRO A 170 -28.33 -9.37 -9.45
C PRO A 170 -27.42 -9.82 -8.29
N ASN A 171 -27.15 -8.90 -7.35
CA ASN A 171 -26.40 -9.11 -6.09
C ASN A 171 -26.97 -10.22 -5.18
N CYS A 172 -28.14 -10.77 -5.51
CA CYS A 172 -28.87 -11.79 -4.78
C CYS A 172 -29.67 -12.68 -5.75
N PHE A 173 -28.99 -13.52 -6.52
CA PHE A 173 -29.61 -14.38 -7.56
C PHE A 173 -30.77 -15.23 -7.03
N ILE A 174 -30.75 -15.59 -5.75
CA ILE A 174 -31.78 -16.41 -5.10
C ILE A 174 -33.15 -15.72 -5.10
N GLU A 175 -33.20 -14.39 -5.03
CA GLU A 175 -34.46 -13.64 -5.09
C GLU A 175 -35.07 -13.72 -6.49
N SER A 176 -34.25 -13.52 -7.53
CA SER A 176 -34.69 -13.70 -8.93
C SER A 176 -35.11 -15.15 -9.22
N PHE A 177 -34.46 -16.13 -8.59
CA PHE A 177 -34.84 -17.53 -8.69
C PHE A 177 -36.23 -17.79 -8.07
N VAL A 178 -36.50 -17.23 -6.88
CA VAL A 178 -37.82 -17.30 -6.24
C VAL A 178 -38.88 -16.62 -7.10
N ASP A 179 -38.61 -15.45 -7.65
CA ASP A 179 -39.52 -14.73 -8.55
C ASP A 179 -39.84 -15.55 -9.81
N TRP A 180 -38.85 -16.25 -10.36
CA TRP A 180 -39.05 -17.15 -11.49
C TRP A 180 -39.92 -18.36 -11.12
N MET A 181 -39.68 -18.99 -9.95
CA MET A 181 -40.48 -20.12 -9.46
C MET A 181 -41.94 -19.72 -9.16
N ASN A 182 -42.19 -18.47 -8.76
CA ASN A 182 -43.53 -17.95 -8.49
C ASN A 182 -44.36 -17.69 -9.76
N ARG A 183 -43.76 -17.78 -10.95
CA ARG A 183 -44.51 -17.61 -12.21
C ARG A 183 -45.43 -18.81 -12.44
N ARG A 184 -46.67 -18.52 -12.82
CA ARG A 184 -47.65 -19.56 -13.17
C ARG A 184 -47.25 -20.21 -14.50
N CYS A 185 -47.48 -21.52 -14.62
CA CYS A 185 -47.21 -22.24 -15.87
C CYS A 185 -48.22 -21.91 -16.99
N LEU A 186 -49.41 -21.45 -16.61
CA LEU A 186 -50.47 -21.06 -17.53
C LEU A 186 -50.70 -19.56 -17.38
N ASP A 187 -50.46 -18.82 -18.47
CA ASP A 187 -50.93 -17.45 -18.61
C ASP A 187 -52.47 -17.48 -18.84
N PRO A 188 -53.23 -16.56 -18.24
CA PRO A 188 -54.69 -16.48 -18.41
C PRO A 188 -55.12 -16.13 -19.85
#